data_AF-A0A2S7X359-F1
#
_entry.id   AF-A0A2S7X359-F1
#
_cell.length_a   1.000
_cell.length_b   1.000
_cell.length_c   1.000
_cell.angle_alpha   90.00
_cell.angle_beta   90.00
_cell.angle_gamma   90.00
#
_symmetry.space_group_name_H-M   'P 1'
#
loop_
_entity.id
_entity.type
_entity.pdbx_description
1 polymer ?
#
loop_
_entity_poly.entity_id
_entity_poly.type
_entity_poly.pdbx_seq_one_letter_code
_entity_poly.pdbx_strand_id
1 'polypeptide(L)'
;MEWLVELFNILISFAYSSFLSIPRMFKDLFFWVLDQFLTFAEWIGNLILSLFEPIDISQYLTGIPPNVSWVFMMIGLPNCLIIIGSAIVIRLTLQMIPFVRLGS
;
A
#
# COMPACT_ATOMS: atom_id res chain seq x y z
N MET A 1 -9.31 60.28 -1.45
CA MET A 1 -10.18 59.71 -2.51
C MET A 1 -9.52 58.49 -3.16
N GLU A 2 -8.21 58.50 -3.41
CA GLU A 2 -7.48 57.35 -3.99
C GLU A 2 -7.51 56.07 -3.14
N TRP A 3 -7.29 56.19 -1.82
CA TRP A 3 -7.38 55.05 -0.89
C TRP A 3 -8.71 54.28 -0.94
N LEU A 4 -9.82 54.98 -1.18
CA LEU A 4 -11.15 54.36 -1.26
C LEU A 4 -11.31 53.57 -2.56
N VAL A 5 -10.71 54.06 -3.65
CA VAL A 5 -10.66 53.38 -4.95
C VAL A 5 -9.72 52.16 -4.90
N GLU A 6 -8.58 52.25 -4.20
CA GLU A 6 -7.68 51.12 -3.99
C GLU A 6 -8.33 50.00 -3.17
N LEU A 7 -9.02 50.33 -2.08
CA LEU A 7 -9.78 49.35 -1.30
C LEU A 7 -10.85 48.65 -2.14
N PHE A 8 -11.53 49.38 -3.02
CA PHE A 8 -12.54 48.81 -3.91
C PHE A 8 -11.92 47.90 -4.98
N ASN A 9 -10.75 48.25 -5.51
CA ASN A 9 -10.01 47.42 -6.45
C ASN A 9 -9.47 46.13 -5.79
N ILE A 10 -9.01 46.20 -4.54
CA ILE A 10 -8.61 45.01 -3.77
C ILE A 10 -9.82 44.09 -3.54
N LEU A 11 -11.00 44.65 -3.22
CA LEU A 11 -12.22 43.87 -3.04
C LEU A 11 -12.65 43.16 -4.34
N ILE A 12 -12.59 43.85 -5.49
CA ILE A 12 -12.95 43.28 -6.80
C ILE A 12 -11.94 42.20 -7.22
N SER A 13 -10.65 42.44 -7.04
CA SER A 13 -9.60 41.46 -7.37
C SER A 13 -9.67 40.22 -6.48
N PHE A 14 -10.00 40.36 -5.21
CA PHE A 14 -10.29 39.24 -4.31
C PHE A 14 -11.51 38.43 -4.79
N ALA A 15 -12.61 39.10 -5.14
CA ALA A 15 -13.81 38.44 -5.67
C ALA A 15 -13.53 37.68 -6.97
N TYR A 16 -12.76 38.27 -7.88
CA TYR A 16 -12.37 37.63 -9.14
C TYR A 16 -11.45 36.42 -8.93
N SER A 17 -10.44 36.56 -8.07
CA SER A 17 -9.53 35.46 -7.72
C SER A 17 -10.27 34.30 -7.05
N SER A 18 -11.20 34.60 -6.16
CA SER A 18 -12.02 33.59 -5.47
C SER A 18 -12.98 32.87 -6.42
N PHE A 19 -13.50 33.55 -7.44
CA PHE A 19 -14.36 32.89 -8.44
C PHE A 19 -13.54 31.98 -9.38
N LEU A 20 -12.32 32.39 -9.72
CA LEU A 20 -11.41 31.61 -10.57
C LEU A 20 -10.82 30.39 -9.85
N SER A 21 -10.69 30.44 -8.52
CA SER A 21 -10.14 29.34 -7.72
C SER A 21 -11.12 28.17 -7.53
N ILE A 22 -12.44 28.42 -7.49
CA ILE A 22 -13.48 27.39 -7.34
C ILE A 22 -13.36 26.24 -8.36
N PRO A 23 -13.31 26.48 -9.69
CA PRO A 23 -13.20 25.39 -10.65
C PRO A 23 -11.84 24.66 -10.57
N ARG A 24 -10.79 25.32 -10.08
CA ARG A 24 -9.49 24.70 -9.84
C ARG A 24 -9.54 23.76 -8.63
N MET A 25 -10.19 24.20 -7.55
CA MET A 25 -10.42 23.40 -6.35
C MET A 25 -11.25 22.15 -6.64
N PHE A 26 -12.27 22.24 -7.50
CA PHE A 26 -13.06 21.07 -7.90
C PHE A 26 -12.25 20.03 -8.69
N LYS A 27 -11.37 20.48 -9.60
CA LYS A 27 -10.47 19.56 -10.32
C LYS A 27 -9.46 18.90 -9.39
N ASP A 28 -8.91 19.68 -8.46
CA ASP A 28 -7.97 19.18 -7.45
C ASP A 28 -8.62 18.14 -6.53
N LEU A 29 -9.86 18.39 -6.10
CA LEU A 29 -10.65 17.43 -5.33
C LEU A 29 -10.86 16.10 -6.07
N PHE A 30 -11.13 16.15 -7.38
CA PHE A 30 -11.28 14.93 -8.19
C PHE A 30 -9.97 14.12 -8.26
N PHE A 31 -8.84 14.78 -8.49
CA PHE A 31 -7.52 14.11 -8.48
C PHE A 31 -7.17 13.55 -7.11
N TRP A 32 -7.47 14.30 -6.04
CA TRP A 32 -7.26 13.83 -4.67
C TRP A 32 -8.07 12.57 -4.36
N VAL A 33 -9.34 12.51 -4.76
CA VAL A 33 -10.18 11.31 -4.57
C VAL A 33 -9.58 10.10 -5.29
N LEU A 34 -9.13 10.27 -6.54
CA LEU A 34 -8.46 9.18 -7.27
C LEU A 34 -7.17 8.73 -6.59
N ASP A 35 -6.36 9.66 -6.10
CA ASP A 35 -5.12 9.38 -5.38
C ASP A 35 -5.38 8.57 -4.09
N GLN A 36 -6.46 8.88 -3.36
CA GLN A 36 -6.88 8.08 -2.21
C GLN A 36 -7.23 6.62 -2.59
N PHE A 37 -7.90 6.40 -3.72
CA PHE A 37 -8.19 5.03 -4.19
C PHE A 37 -6.93 4.27 -4.60
N LEU A 38 -5.97 4.93 -5.25
CA LEU A 38 -4.70 4.30 -5.63
C LEU A 38 -3.86 3.98 -4.39
N THR A 39 -3.77 4.90 -3.43
CA THR A 39 -3.08 4.70 -2.15
C THR A 39 -3.69 3.54 -1.37
N PHE A 40 -5.03 3.42 -1.38
CA PHE A 40 -5.71 2.30 -0.74
C PHE A 40 -5.40 0.96 -1.42
N ALA A 41 -5.33 0.94 -2.76
CA ALA A 41 -4.92 -0.26 -3.50
C ALA A 41 -3.47 -0.65 -3.21
N GLU A 42 -2.56 0.31 -3.10
CA GLU A 42 -1.17 0.09 -2.69
C GLU A 42 -1.10 -0.48 -1.27
N TRP A 43 -1.88 0.04 -0.34
CA TRP A 43 -1.95 -0.47 1.03
C TRP A 43 -2.42 -1.93 1.09
N ILE A 44 -3.44 -2.31 0.31
CA ILE A 44 -3.88 -3.71 0.19
C ILE A 44 -2.79 -4.58 -0.43
N GLY A 45 -2.12 -4.10 -1.49
CA GLY A 45 -1.01 -4.81 -2.12
C GLY A 45 0.13 -5.08 -1.13
N ASN A 46 0.52 -4.09 -0.35
CA ASN A 46 1.54 -4.21 0.68
C ASN A 46 1.09 -5.12 1.84
N LEU A 47 -0.18 -5.10 2.24
CA LEU A 47 -0.71 -6.01 3.24
C LEU A 47 -0.64 -7.46 2.77
N ILE A 48 -1.03 -7.73 1.52
CA ILE A 48 -0.88 -9.06 0.91
C ILE A 48 0.59 -9.46 0.90
N LEU A 49 1.48 -8.61 0.40
CA LEU A 49 2.92 -8.88 0.37
C LEU A 49 3.52 -9.12 1.76
N SER A 50 3.01 -8.44 2.80
CA SER A 50 3.45 -8.66 4.19
C SER A 50 2.95 -9.98 4.78
N LEU A 51 1.77 -10.45 4.38
CA LEU A 51 1.29 -11.81 4.73
C LEU A 51 2.06 -12.90 3.99
N PHE A 52 2.64 -12.55 2.83
CA PHE A 52 3.57 -13.37 2.07
C PHE A 52 5.04 -13.06 2.39
N GLU A 53 5.33 -12.19 3.36
CA GLU A 53 6.70 -11.87 3.72
C GLU A 53 7.38 -13.18 4.08
N PRO A 54 8.45 -13.54 3.36
CA PRO A 54 9.10 -14.81 3.56
C PRO A 54 9.48 -14.91 5.04
N ILE A 55 9.11 -16.01 5.70
CA ILE A 55 9.97 -16.54 6.75
C ILE A 55 11.37 -16.44 6.15
N ASP A 56 12.27 -15.69 6.79
CA ASP A 56 13.57 -15.39 6.21
C ASP A 56 14.39 -16.68 6.13
N ILE A 57 14.18 -17.46 5.06
CA ILE A 57 14.87 -18.71 4.80
C ILE A 57 16.35 -18.41 4.55
N SER A 58 16.72 -17.15 4.30
CA SER A 58 18.12 -16.75 4.24
C SER A 58 18.84 -17.07 5.55
N GLN A 59 18.16 -16.93 6.70
CA GLN A 59 18.70 -17.33 8.01
C GLN A 59 19.00 -18.83 8.09
N TYR A 60 18.20 -19.68 7.44
CA TYR A 60 18.42 -21.13 7.37
C TYR A 60 19.38 -21.56 6.24
N LEU A 61 19.58 -20.72 5.23
CA LEU A 61 20.55 -20.90 4.14
C LEU A 61 21.98 -20.53 4.55
N THR A 62 22.19 -19.81 5.65
CA THR A 62 23.53 -19.48 6.17
C THR A 62 24.38 -20.71 6.56
N GLY A 63 23.74 -21.85 6.85
CA GLY A 63 24.42 -23.11 7.16
C GLY A 63 24.78 -23.96 5.92
N ILE A 64 24.35 -23.56 4.72
CA ILE A 64 24.54 -24.32 3.49
C ILE A 64 25.77 -23.78 2.73
N PRO A 65 26.72 -24.65 2.33
CA PRO A 65 27.90 -24.23 1.56
C PRO A 65 27.51 -23.39 0.31
N PRO A 66 28.27 -22.34 -0.04
CA PRO A 66 27.89 -21.38 -1.09
C PRO A 66 27.57 -22.01 -2.46
N ASN A 67 28.29 -23.07 -2.83
CA ASN A 67 28.07 -23.79 -4.09
C ASN A 67 26.69 -24.47 -4.15
N VAL A 68 26.18 -24.93 -3.01
CA VAL A 68 24.89 -25.63 -2.93
C VAL A 68 23.75 -24.61 -2.80
N SER A 69 23.97 -23.50 -2.08
CA SER A 69 23.04 -22.37 -1.99
C SER A 69 22.69 -21.78 -3.37
N TRP A 70 23.69 -21.62 -4.25
CA TRP A 70 23.48 -21.13 -5.61
C TRP A 70 22.57 -22.05 -6.45
N VAL A 71 22.78 -23.37 -6.36
CA VAL A 71 21.93 -24.36 -7.05
C VAL A 71 20.50 -24.34 -6.50
N PHE A 72 20.34 -24.21 -5.18
CA PHE A 72 19.02 -24.10 -4.57
C PHE A 72 18.26 -22.83 -4.98
N MET A 73 18.96 -21.71 -5.15
CA MET A 73 18.37 -20.48 -5.67
C MET A 73 17.94 -20.64 -7.14
N MET A 74 18.74 -21.30 -7.98
CA MET A 74 18.40 -21.53 -9.39
C MET A 74 17.21 -22.48 -9.58
N ILE A 75 17.05 -23.48 -8.71
CA ILE A 75 15.92 -24.42 -8.76
C ILE A 75 14.64 -23.78 -8.17
N GLY A 76 14.74 -22.60 -7.57
CA GLY A 76 13.58 -21.90 -6.98
C GLY A 76 13.07 -22.55 -5.70
N LEU A 77 13.89 -23.37 -5.05
CA LEU A 77 13.55 -24.05 -3.80
C LEU A 77 13.13 -23.08 -2.66
N PRO A 78 13.76 -21.88 -2.51
CA PRO A 78 13.28 -20.88 -1.55
C PRO A 78 11.82 -20.48 -1.80
N ASN A 79 11.42 -20.25 -3.06
CA ASN A 79 10.04 -19.89 -3.40
C ASN A 79 9.06 -21.02 -3.05
N CYS A 80 9.42 -22.28 -3.32
CA CYS A 80 8.57 -23.42 -2.97
C CYS A 80 8.38 -23.56 -1.45
N LEU A 81 9.43 -23.33 -0.65
CA LEU A 81 9.35 -23.39 0.80
C LEU A 81 8.49 -22.25 1.38
N ILE A 82 8.53 -21.07 0.78
CA ILE A 82 7.66 -19.94 1.15
C ILE A 82 6.18 -20.27 0.87
N ILE A 83 5.88 -20.86 -0.27
CA ILE A 83 4.52 -21.29 -0.63
C ILE A 83 4.00 -22.33 0.37
N ILE A 84 4.82 -23.31 0.75
CA ILE A 84 4.44 -24.32 1.73
C ILE A 84 4.27 -23.70 3.12
N GLY A 85 5.19 -22.83 3.54
CA GLY A 85 5.16 -22.15 4.83
C GLY A 85 3.92 -21.27 4.99
N SER A 86 3.63 -20.43 4.00
CA SER A 86 2.42 -19.60 3.97
C SER A 86 1.14 -20.44 3.98
N ALA A 87 1.09 -21.55 3.24
CA ALA A 87 -0.06 -22.47 3.27
C ALA A 87 -0.28 -23.10 4.66
N ILE A 88 0.79 -23.44 5.39
CA ILE A 88 0.71 -23.95 6.76
C ILE A 88 0.25 -22.85 7.72
N VAL A 89 0.77 -21.63 7.60
CA VAL A 89 0.35 -20.49 8.42
C VAL A 89 -1.13 -20.19 8.22
N ILE A 90 -1.59 -20.13 6.97
CA ILE A 90 -3.02 -19.96 6.64
C ILE A 90 -3.84 -21.09 7.27
N ARG A 91 -3.37 -22.34 7.17
CA ARG A 91 -4.02 -23.49 7.79
C ARG A 91 -4.10 -23.35 9.31
N LEU A 92 -3.08 -22.86 10.00
CA LEU A 92 -3.10 -22.66 11.45
C LEU A 92 -3.98 -21.47 11.86
N THR A 93 -3.93 -20.37 11.11
CA THR A 93 -4.77 -19.18 11.34
C THR A 93 -6.25 -19.50 11.14
N LEU A 94 -6.62 -20.24 10.09
CA LEU A 94 -8.00 -20.66 9.87
C LEU A 94 -8.52 -21.60 10.98
N GLN A 95 -7.65 -22.37 11.63
CA GLN A 95 -8.04 -23.20 12.76
C GLN A 95 -8.33 -22.40 14.04
N MET A 96 -7.83 -21.17 14.18
CA MET A 96 -8.18 -20.27 15.28
C MET A 96 -9.57 -19.64 15.10
N ILE A 97 -10.10 -19.63 13.87
CA ILE A 97 -11.50 -19.27 13.64
C ILE A 97 -12.35 -20.46 14.10
N PRO A 98 -13.22 -20.29 15.12
CA PRO A 98 -13.94 -21.39 15.75
C PRO A 98 -14.88 -22.14 14.79
N PHE A 99 -15.17 -21.56 13.62
CA PHE A 99 -15.99 -22.17 12.58
C PHE A 99 -15.24 -23.16 11.66
N VAL A 100 -13.93 -23.40 11.87
CA VAL A 100 -13.16 -24.37 11.06
C VAL A 100 -12.48 -25.45 11.92
N ARG A 101 -12.29 -25.28 13.23
CA ARG A 101 -11.73 -26.35 14.10
C ARG A 101 -12.03 -26.23 15.61
N LEU A 102 -13.30 -26.03 15.99
CA LEU A 102 -13.86 -26.56 17.26
C LEU A 102 -15.21 -27.31 17.04
N GLY A 103 -15.39 -27.90 15.86
CA GLY A 103 -16.22 -29.11 15.69
C GLY A 103 -15.25 -30.24 15.32
N SER A 104 -15.27 -31.45 15.90
CA SER A 104 -16.43 -32.35 16.00
C SER A 104 -17.39 -32.19 14.84
#